data_AF-A0A176J9Z9-F1
#
_entry.id   AF-A0A176J9Z9-F1
#
_cell.length_a   1.000
_cell.length_b   1.000
_cell.length_c   1.000
_cell.angle_alpha   90.00
_cell.angle_beta   90.00
_cell.angle_gamma   90.00
#
_symmetry.space_group_name_H-M   'P 1'
#
loop_
_entity.id
_entity.type
_entity.pdbx_description
1 polymer ?
#
loop_
_entity_poly.entity_id
_entity_poly.type
_entity_poly.pdbx_seq_one_letter_code
_entity_poly.pdbx_strand_id
1 'polypeptide(L)'
;MSYEINILVVNQIKPLPIPFVTSIEVMNEIDDKMVLRLESTWKFMSQTKGIWYSLVKEDEGIKNAFLLCTSDFEKEADDLPIPFWIDNEDSIYNLTPLIIHKEYLEEFEAISRFLIKQSPTNTILFLARYQGGDHEIIEGTLSLRKFIELLKNNNILFNVCYIITNV
;
A
#
# COMPACT_ATOMS: atom_id res chain seq x y z
N MET A 1 -0.97 9.27 15.08
CA MET A 1 -1.16 9.32 13.61
C MET A 1 -1.56 7.92 13.18
N SER A 2 -2.64 7.75 12.42
CA SER A 2 -3.04 6.43 11.92
C SER A 2 -2.30 6.13 10.62
N TYR A 3 -1.84 4.89 10.44
CA TYR A 3 -1.28 4.39 9.19
C TYR A 3 -2.14 3.28 8.63
N GLU A 4 -2.25 3.24 7.31
CA GLU A 4 -2.96 2.19 6.58
C GLU A 4 -2.06 1.67 5.47
N ILE A 5 -2.08 0.36 5.25
CA ILE A 5 -1.48 -0.29 4.09
C ILE A 5 -2.56 -1.13 3.43
N ASN A 6 -2.90 -0.77 2.20
CA ASN A 6 -3.96 -1.37 1.43
C ASN A 6 -3.43 -1.94 0.13
N ILE A 7 -3.93 -3.11 -0.25
CA ILE A 7 -3.58 -3.79 -1.50
C ILE A 7 -4.88 -4.24 -2.16
N LEU A 8 -5.13 -3.79 -3.39
CA LEU A 8 -6.22 -4.31 -4.20
C LEU A 8 -5.67 -5.31 -5.21
N VAL A 9 -6.17 -6.54 -5.17
CA VAL A 9 -5.83 -7.58 -6.14
C VAL A 9 -6.77 -7.48 -7.34
N VAL A 10 -6.26 -6.96 -8.44
CA VAL A 10 -7.07 -6.60 -9.61
C VAL A 10 -7.73 -7.85 -10.20
N ASN A 11 -9.03 -7.76 -10.46
CA ASN A 11 -9.91 -8.79 -11.00
C ASN A 11 -10.01 -10.10 -10.19
N GLN A 12 -9.51 -10.14 -8.95
CA GLN A 12 -9.78 -11.26 -8.07
C GLN A 12 -11.27 -11.32 -7.72
N ILE A 13 -11.85 -12.52 -7.73
CA ILE A 13 -13.29 -12.75 -7.46
C ILE A 13 -13.50 -13.38 -6.07
N LYS A 14 -12.52 -14.14 -5.58
CA LYS A 14 -12.59 -14.84 -4.29
C LYS A 14 -11.27 -14.71 -3.53
N PRO A 15 -11.29 -14.41 -2.22
CA PRO A 15 -10.08 -14.38 -1.43
C PRO A 15 -9.52 -15.80 -1.26
N LEU A 16 -8.21 -15.92 -1.18
CA LEU A 16 -7.54 -17.17 -0.84
C LEU A 16 -6.76 -16.98 0.47
N PRO A 17 -6.74 -18.02 1.34
CA PRO A 17 -5.99 -17.95 2.58
C PRO A 17 -4.49 -17.85 2.30
N ILE A 18 -3.80 -17.08 3.15
CA ILE A 18 -2.34 -16.99 3.12
C ILE A 18 -1.75 -18.39 3.44
N PRO A 19 -0.93 -18.99 2.56
CA PRO A 19 -0.47 -20.37 2.71
C PRO A 19 0.79 -20.51 3.56
N PHE A 20 1.17 -19.47 4.31
CA PHE A 20 2.37 -19.43 5.14
C PHE A 20 2.08 -18.71 6.46
N VAL A 21 2.93 -18.95 7.46
CA VAL A 21 2.84 -18.26 8.75
C VAL A 21 3.36 -16.84 8.58
N THR A 22 2.58 -15.88 9.07
CA THR A 22 2.92 -14.46 9.10
C THR A 22 2.37 -13.87 10.40
N SER A 23 3.12 -12.93 10.97
CA SER A 23 2.71 -12.10 12.09
C SER A 23 1.92 -10.86 11.65
N ILE A 24 1.93 -10.53 10.35
CA ILE A 24 1.09 -9.50 9.73
C ILE A 24 -0.29 -10.10 9.46
N GLU A 25 -1.33 -9.43 9.94
CA GLU A 25 -2.70 -9.85 9.65
C GLU A 25 -3.14 -9.28 8.29
N VAL A 26 -3.69 -10.15 7.44
CA VAL A 26 -4.15 -9.82 6.09
C VAL A 26 -5.67 -9.93 6.06
N MET A 27 -6.34 -8.80 6.27
CA MET A 27 -7.81 -8.72 6.26
C MET A 27 -8.31 -8.43 4.85
N ASN A 28 -9.50 -8.92 4.47
CA ASN A 28 -10.07 -8.64 3.16
C ASN A 28 -11.53 -8.22 3.23
N GLU A 29 -11.97 -7.36 2.32
CA GLU A 29 -13.33 -6.79 2.35
C GLU A 29 -14.48 -7.80 2.20
N ILE A 30 -14.22 -9.02 1.73
CA ILE A 30 -15.25 -10.06 1.58
C ILE A 30 -15.50 -10.76 2.91
N ASP A 31 -14.44 -11.12 3.63
CA ASP A 31 -14.53 -11.85 4.90
C ASP A 31 -14.62 -10.90 6.10
N ASP A 32 -14.06 -9.68 6.00
CA ASP A 32 -13.94 -8.70 7.08
C ASP A 32 -14.70 -7.40 6.78
N LYS A 33 -15.87 -7.22 7.42
CA LYS A 33 -16.70 -6.01 7.26
C LYS A 33 -16.06 -4.70 7.72
N MET A 34 -14.94 -4.78 8.45
CA MET A 34 -14.19 -3.61 8.90
C MET A 34 -13.30 -3.02 7.80
N VAL A 35 -12.99 -3.81 6.76
CA VAL A 35 -12.22 -3.35 5.61
C VAL A 35 -13.16 -2.57 4.70
N LEU A 36 -12.94 -1.26 4.59
CA LEU A 36 -13.74 -0.35 3.78
C LEU A 36 -12.88 0.25 2.68
N ARG A 37 -13.46 0.36 1.49
CA ARG A 37 -12.84 1.11 0.39
C ARG A 37 -12.91 2.62 0.66
N LEU A 38 -12.02 3.35 0.02
CA LEU A 38 -11.85 4.80 0.16
C LEU A 38 -12.58 5.55 -0.96
N GLU A 39 -13.88 5.28 -1.13
CA GLU A 39 -14.65 5.68 -2.33
C GLU A 39 -14.68 7.18 -2.62
N SER A 40 -14.55 8.02 -1.59
CA SER A 40 -14.60 9.48 -1.70
C SER A 40 -13.26 10.11 -2.09
N THR A 41 -12.14 9.50 -1.66
CA THR A 41 -10.79 10.11 -1.74
C THR A 41 -9.85 9.38 -2.69
N TRP A 42 -9.98 8.06 -2.86
CA TRP A 42 -9.14 7.23 -3.75
C TRP A 42 -10.03 6.46 -4.73
N LYS A 43 -10.65 7.20 -5.65
CA LYS A 43 -11.63 6.70 -6.60
C LYS A 43 -11.06 5.65 -7.53
N PHE A 44 -9.85 5.84 -8.06
CA PHE A 44 -9.22 4.91 -9.00
C PHE A 44 -9.07 3.53 -8.37
N MET A 45 -8.43 3.45 -7.20
CA MET A 45 -8.24 2.17 -6.51
C MET A 45 -9.59 1.61 -6.05
N SER A 46 -10.46 2.44 -5.46
CA SER A 46 -11.74 1.99 -4.91
C SER A 46 -12.74 1.50 -5.95
N GLN A 47 -12.71 2.04 -7.17
CA GLN A 47 -13.60 1.62 -8.26
C GLN A 47 -13.00 0.48 -9.10
N THR A 48 -11.72 0.17 -8.91
CA THR A 48 -11.10 -0.95 -9.60
C THR A 48 -11.73 -2.27 -9.15
N LYS A 49 -12.03 -3.13 -10.12
CA LYS A 49 -12.56 -4.48 -9.87
C LYS A 49 -11.47 -5.35 -9.26
N GLY A 50 -11.80 -6.09 -8.21
CA GLY A 50 -10.86 -6.90 -7.46
C GLY A 50 -11.29 -7.03 -6.01
N ILE A 51 -10.41 -7.58 -5.18
CA ILE A 51 -10.60 -7.66 -3.73
C ILE A 51 -9.63 -6.71 -3.05
N TRP A 52 -10.16 -5.89 -2.14
CA TRP A 52 -9.38 -5.01 -1.27
C TRP A 52 -8.90 -5.77 -0.03
N TYR A 53 -7.60 -5.63 0.24
CA TYR A 53 -6.93 -6.17 1.41
C TYR A 53 -6.30 -5.06 2.24
N SER A 54 -6.33 -5.21 3.56
CA SER A 54 -5.61 -4.36 4.50
C SER A 54 -4.58 -5.18 5.26
N LEU A 55 -3.34 -4.68 5.32
CA LEU A 55 -2.27 -5.25 6.12
C LEU A 55 -2.20 -4.54 7.46
N VAL A 56 -2.43 -5.28 8.54
CA VAL A 56 -2.58 -4.70 9.88
C VAL A 56 -1.84 -5.50 10.95
N LYS A 57 -1.66 -4.84 12.09
CA LYS A 57 -1.33 -5.43 13.38
C LYS A 57 -2.35 -4.94 14.40
N GLU A 58 -2.69 -5.82 15.34
CA GLU A 58 -3.45 -5.42 16.51
C GLU A 58 -2.51 -4.76 17.53
N ASP A 59 -2.89 -3.57 17.97
CA ASP A 59 -2.27 -2.82 19.05
C ASP A 59 -3.37 -2.32 19.99
N GLU A 60 -3.37 -2.78 21.24
CA GLU A 60 -4.37 -2.41 22.25
C GLU A 60 -5.84 -2.53 21.78
N GLY A 61 -6.14 -3.54 20.95
CA GLY A 61 -7.47 -3.78 20.39
C GLY A 61 -7.82 -2.96 19.14
N ILE A 62 -6.87 -2.18 18.61
CA ILE A 62 -7.00 -1.42 17.36
C ILE A 62 -6.18 -2.11 16.28
N LYS A 63 -6.79 -2.37 15.12
CA LYS A 63 -6.10 -2.95 13.96
C LYS A 63 -5.76 -1.86 12.94
N ASN A 64 -4.47 -1.62 12.72
CA ASN A 64 -3.97 -0.66 11.73
C ASN A 64 -2.53 -1.01 11.30
N ALA A 65 -1.91 -0.18 10.45
CA ALA A 65 -0.54 -0.39 9.98
C ALA A 65 0.53 0.35 10.81
N PHE A 66 0.16 0.96 11.94
CA PHE A 66 1.07 1.79 12.77
C PHE A 66 2.29 1.00 13.25
N LEU A 67 2.10 -0.26 13.67
CA LEU A 67 3.20 -1.12 14.09
C LEU A 67 4.00 -1.72 12.93
N LEU A 68 3.55 -1.57 11.68
CA LEU A 68 4.20 -2.20 10.52
C LEU A 68 5.20 -1.27 9.83
N CYS A 69 4.98 0.04 9.93
CA CYS A 69 5.68 1.01 9.13
C CYS A 69 5.82 2.37 9.81
N THR A 70 6.73 3.16 9.30
CA THR A 70 6.97 4.55 9.68
C THR A 70 7.35 5.37 8.45
N SER A 71 7.66 6.64 8.66
CA SER A 71 8.14 7.56 7.66
C SER A 71 9.33 8.38 8.17
N ASP A 72 10.13 8.89 7.23
CA ASP A 72 11.06 9.98 7.49
C ASP A 72 10.39 11.31 7.11
N PHE A 73 9.91 12.05 8.13
CA PHE A 73 9.19 13.32 7.94
C PHE A 73 10.12 14.53 7.79
N GLU A 74 11.42 14.35 8.05
CA GLU A 74 12.42 15.42 7.94
C GLU A 74 13.07 15.45 6.56
N LYS A 75 12.71 14.50 5.68
CA LYS A 75 13.26 14.41 4.33
C LYS A 75 12.63 15.50 3.46
N GLU A 76 13.48 16.36 2.92
CA GLU A 76 13.09 17.46 2.04
C GLU A 76 12.46 16.93 0.73
N ALA A 77 11.50 17.68 0.20
CA ALA A 77 10.79 17.32 -1.03
C ALA A 77 11.73 17.15 -2.23
N ASP A 78 12.81 17.94 -2.29
CA ASP A 78 13.83 17.89 -3.35
C ASP A 78 14.60 16.55 -3.38
N ASP A 79 14.61 15.81 -2.26
CA ASP A 79 15.27 14.51 -2.12
C ASP A 79 14.30 13.33 -2.35
N LEU A 80 13.03 13.61 -2.65
CA LEU A 80 11.99 12.62 -2.89
C LEU A 80 11.80 12.39 -4.40
N PRO A 81 11.51 11.14 -4.82
CA PRO A 81 11.22 10.81 -6.21
C PRO A 81 9.79 11.23 -6.59
N ILE A 82 9.46 12.51 -6.42
CA ILE A 82 8.13 13.05 -6.73
C ILE A 82 7.94 13.09 -8.25
N PRO A 83 6.82 12.59 -8.79
CA PRO A 83 6.56 12.69 -10.22
C PRO A 83 6.49 14.15 -10.69
N PHE A 84 7.12 14.46 -11.83
CA PHE A 84 7.28 15.84 -12.34
C PHE A 84 5.95 16.58 -12.59
N TRP A 85 4.83 15.86 -12.68
CA TRP A 85 3.51 16.41 -12.95
C TRP A 85 2.74 16.77 -11.67
N ILE A 86 3.29 16.47 -10.49
CA ILE A 86 2.76 16.93 -9.20
C ILE A 86 3.34 18.31 -8.90
N ASP A 87 2.49 19.33 -8.95
CA ASP A 87 2.84 20.73 -8.70
C ASP A 87 2.15 21.34 -7.47
N ASN A 88 1.22 20.60 -6.84
CA ASN A 88 0.48 21.04 -5.69
C ASN A 88 1.33 20.92 -4.40
N GLU A 89 1.73 22.06 -3.83
CA GLU A 89 2.56 22.12 -2.61
C GLU A 89 1.95 21.37 -1.42
N ASP A 90 0.63 21.48 -1.21
CA ASP A 90 -0.06 20.76 -0.12
C ASP A 90 0.05 19.24 -0.29
N SER A 91 -0.01 18.74 -1.54
CA SER A 91 0.16 17.33 -1.85
C SER A 91 1.60 16.90 -1.60
N ILE A 92 2.57 17.68 -2.11
CA ILE A 92 4.01 17.44 -1.92
C ILE A 92 4.37 17.36 -0.44
N TYR A 93 3.84 18.24 0.40
CA TYR A 93 4.08 18.23 1.85
C TYR A 93 3.58 16.94 2.54
N ASN A 94 2.59 16.26 1.95
CA ASN A 94 2.07 14.99 2.45
C ASN A 94 2.67 13.76 1.75
N LEU A 95 3.68 13.94 0.89
CA LEU A 95 4.45 12.87 0.30
C LEU A 95 5.69 12.62 1.13
N THR A 96 5.74 11.49 1.83
CA THR A 96 6.89 11.10 2.63
C THR A 96 7.23 9.63 2.39
N PRO A 97 8.47 9.19 2.62
CA PRO A 97 8.86 7.80 2.37
C PRO A 97 8.08 6.80 3.23
N LEU A 98 7.55 5.75 2.61
CA LEU A 98 7.09 4.56 3.29
C LEU A 98 8.29 3.71 3.70
N ILE A 99 8.44 3.50 5.02
CA ILE A 99 9.48 2.65 5.59
C ILE A 99 8.80 1.50 6.35
N ILE A 100 8.80 0.30 5.76
CA ILE A 100 8.39 -0.92 6.47
C ILE A 100 9.47 -1.29 7.50
N HIS A 101 9.09 -1.58 8.74
CA HIS A 101 10.06 -1.99 9.76
C HIS A 101 10.74 -3.31 9.37
N LYS A 102 12.02 -3.43 9.73
CA LYS A 102 12.92 -4.48 9.20
C LYS A 102 12.40 -5.89 9.50
N GLU A 103 11.83 -6.08 10.68
CA GLU A 103 11.24 -7.33 11.15
C GLU A 103 10.04 -7.80 10.32
N TYR A 104 9.35 -6.88 9.63
CA TYR A 104 8.17 -7.19 8.81
C TYR A 104 8.45 -7.20 7.31
N LEU A 105 9.63 -6.75 6.89
CA LEU A 105 9.94 -6.55 5.48
C LEU A 105 9.88 -7.85 4.66
N GLU A 106 10.40 -8.96 5.20
CA GLU A 106 10.37 -10.26 4.52
C GLU A 106 8.93 -10.80 4.39
N GLU A 107 8.14 -10.67 5.46
CA GLU A 107 6.74 -11.07 5.47
C GLU A 107 5.89 -10.22 4.51
N PHE A 108 6.09 -8.90 4.52
CA PHE A 108 5.45 -7.97 3.59
C PHE A 108 5.76 -8.32 2.13
N GLU A 109 7.02 -8.66 1.84
CA GLU A 109 7.44 -9.08 0.50
C GLU A 109 6.77 -10.41 0.12
N ALA A 110 6.71 -11.38 1.03
CA ALA A 110 6.04 -12.67 0.80
C ALA A 110 4.53 -12.50 0.54
N ILE A 111 3.85 -11.68 1.33
CA ILE A 111 2.43 -11.33 1.15
C ILE A 111 2.21 -10.66 -0.20
N SER A 112 2.99 -9.63 -0.53
CA SER A 112 2.88 -8.93 -1.83
C SER A 112 3.08 -9.89 -3.02
N ARG A 113 4.08 -10.79 -2.91
CA ARG A 113 4.34 -11.84 -3.92
C ARG A 113 3.20 -12.85 -4.03
N PHE A 114 2.55 -13.17 -2.91
CA PHE A 114 1.40 -14.07 -2.92
C PHE A 114 0.19 -13.40 -3.56
N LEU A 115 -0.18 -12.21 -3.11
CA LEU A 115 -1.37 -11.47 -3.57
C LEU A 115 -1.30 -11.17 -5.07
N ILE A 116 -0.15 -10.75 -5.59
CA ILE A 116 -0.04 -10.45 -7.02
C ILE A 116 -0.27 -11.67 -7.92
N LYS A 117 0.13 -12.86 -7.44
CA LYS A 117 -0.10 -14.13 -8.16
C LYS A 117 -1.56 -14.57 -8.13
N GLN A 118 -2.37 -14.01 -7.21
CA GLN A 118 -3.82 -14.26 -7.18
C GLN A 118 -4.60 -13.36 -8.12
N SER A 119 -3.99 -12.29 -8.63
CA SER A 119 -4.61 -11.47 -9.66
C SER A 119 -4.61 -12.24 -10.99
N PRO A 120 -5.77 -12.42 -11.65
CA PRO A 120 -5.84 -12.98 -13.00
C PRO A 120 -5.04 -12.18 -14.04
N THR A 121 -4.79 -10.89 -13.77
CA THR A 121 -3.99 -9.99 -14.62
C THR A 121 -2.57 -9.81 -14.12
N ASN A 122 -2.15 -10.51 -13.06
CA ASN A 122 -0.86 -10.32 -12.40
C ASN A 122 -0.61 -8.87 -11.94
N THR A 123 -1.66 -8.19 -11.50
CA THR A 123 -1.62 -6.77 -11.12
C THR A 123 -2.22 -6.57 -9.74
N ILE A 124 -1.54 -5.80 -8.90
CA ILE A 124 -2.11 -5.25 -7.66
C ILE A 124 -2.02 -3.72 -7.71
N LEU A 125 -2.94 -3.06 -7.03
CA LEU A 125 -2.81 -1.67 -6.67
C LEU A 125 -2.35 -1.61 -5.21
N PHE A 126 -1.33 -0.83 -4.93
CA PHE A 126 -0.79 -0.66 -3.58
C PHE A 126 -0.98 0.78 -3.13
N LEU A 127 -1.47 0.97 -1.91
CA LEU A 127 -1.64 2.29 -1.33
C LEU A 127 -1.31 2.23 0.16
N ALA A 128 -0.28 2.97 0.55
CA ALA A 128 -0.02 3.27 1.96
C ALA A 128 -0.45 4.71 2.25
N ARG A 129 -1.10 4.92 3.39
CA ARG A 129 -1.59 6.24 3.81
C ARG A 129 -1.26 6.50 5.27
N TYR A 130 -1.21 7.79 5.61
CA TYR A 130 -1.40 8.25 6.98
C TYR A 130 -2.38 9.43 7.00
N GLN A 131 -2.71 9.93 8.20
CA GLN A 131 -3.63 11.06 8.35
C GLN A 131 -3.08 12.34 7.68
N GLY A 132 -3.66 12.74 6.55
CA GLY A 132 -3.25 13.90 5.76
C GLY A 132 -3.14 13.55 4.26
N GLY A 133 -3.17 14.55 3.37
CA GLY A 133 -2.86 14.33 1.95
C GLY A 133 -3.87 13.48 1.15
N ASP A 134 -5.17 13.72 1.30
CA ASP A 134 -6.21 13.08 0.47
C ASP A 134 -6.27 13.69 -0.95
N HIS A 135 -5.15 13.59 -1.68
CA HIS A 135 -5.07 13.89 -3.10
C HIS A 135 -4.71 12.60 -3.84
N GLU A 136 -5.56 12.17 -4.77
CA GLU A 136 -5.34 10.92 -5.50
C GLU A 136 -4.17 11.06 -6.48
N ILE A 137 -3.03 10.49 -6.12
CA ILE A 137 -1.83 10.40 -6.96
C ILE A 137 -1.68 8.95 -7.39
N ILE A 138 -1.58 8.72 -8.70
CA ILE A 138 -1.41 7.38 -9.27
C ILE A 138 -0.06 7.34 -9.96
N GLU A 139 0.83 6.50 -9.44
CA GLU A 139 2.10 6.22 -10.09
C GLU A 139 1.95 4.99 -10.98
N GLY A 140 2.52 5.10 -12.19
CA GLY A 140 2.41 4.12 -13.24
C GLY A 140 3.00 2.74 -12.90
N THR A 141 3.10 1.90 -13.92
CA THR A 141 3.34 0.47 -13.73
C THR A 141 4.78 0.16 -13.27
N LEU A 142 4.92 -0.45 -12.10
CA LEU A 142 6.18 -0.99 -11.57
C LEU A 142 6.14 -2.51 -11.55
N SER A 143 7.27 -3.18 -11.81
CA SER A 143 7.37 -4.60 -11.49
C SER A 143 7.43 -4.77 -9.97
N LEU A 144 6.91 -5.88 -9.43
CA LEU A 144 6.99 -6.14 -7.99
C LEU A 144 8.44 -6.13 -7.49
N ARG A 145 9.38 -6.65 -8.29
CA ARG A 145 10.81 -6.59 -7.95
C ARG A 145 11.28 -5.15 -7.81
N LYS A 146 10.93 -4.27 -8.76
CA LYS A 146 11.35 -2.87 -8.72
C LYS A 146 10.66 -2.10 -7.59
N PHE A 147 9.38 -2.37 -7.34
CA PHE A 147 8.66 -1.78 -6.21
C PHE A 147 9.35 -2.10 -4.88
N ILE A 148 9.70 -3.37 -4.64
CA ILE A 148 10.41 -3.78 -3.41
C ILE A 148 11.82 -3.18 -3.33
N GLU A 149 12.53 -3.07 -4.45
CA GLU A 149 13.83 -2.37 -4.50
C GLU A 149 13.71 -0.89 -4.14
N LEU A 150 12.72 -0.19 -4.70
CA LEU A 150 12.45 1.21 -4.39
C LEU A 150 12.02 1.39 -2.93
N LEU A 151 11.20 0.47 -2.40
CA LEU A 151 10.76 0.49 -1.00
C LEU A 151 11.96 0.37 -0.06
N LYS A 152 12.88 -0.56 -0.33
CA LYS A 152 14.12 -0.75 0.45
C LYS A 152 15.07 0.46 0.38
N ASN A 153 14.94 1.28 -0.67
CA ASN A 153 15.70 2.51 -0.87
C ASN A 153 14.92 3.77 -0.46
N ASN A 154 13.80 3.63 0.27
CA ASN A 154 12.95 4.75 0.74
C ASN A 154 12.42 5.65 -0.40
N ASN A 155 12.11 5.04 -1.55
CA ASN A 155 11.61 5.72 -2.76
C ASN A 155 10.13 5.40 -3.07
N ILE A 156 9.47 4.58 -2.24
CA ILE A 156 8.01 4.44 -2.25
C ILE A 156 7.46 5.43 -1.23
N LEU A 157 6.46 6.20 -1.63
CA LEU A 157 5.90 7.30 -0.84
C LEU A 157 4.53 6.90 -0.27
N PHE A 158 4.21 7.43 0.89
CA PHE A 158 2.83 7.49 1.38
C PHE A 158 1.98 8.38 0.46
N ASN A 159 0.66 8.15 0.49
CA ASN A 159 -0.33 8.92 -0.27
C ASN A 159 -0.06 8.90 -1.78
N VAL A 160 0.40 7.74 -2.29
CA VAL A 160 0.51 7.43 -3.70
C VAL A 160 -0.03 6.02 -3.93
N CYS A 161 -0.91 5.88 -4.92
CA CYS A 161 -1.39 4.60 -5.39
C CYS A 161 -0.45 4.07 -6.49
N TYR A 162 0.24 2.97 -6.22
CA TYR A 162 1.15 2.34 -7.16
C TYR A 162 0.47 1.19 -7.90
N ILE A 163 0.60 1.18 -9.22
CA ILE A 163 0.20 0.02 -10.04
C ILE A 163 1.37 -0.95 -10.11
N ILE A 164 1.27 -2.12 -9.50
CA ILE A 164 2.35 -3.12 -9.44
C ILE A 164 1.97 -4.33 -10.27
N THR A 165 2.90 -4.80 -11.10
CA THR A 165 2.75 -5.98 -11.96
C THR A 165 3.81 -7.05 -11.67
N ASN A 166 3.52 -8.31 -12.00
CA ASN A 166 4.44 -9.43 -11.77
C ASN A 166 5.48 -9.62 -12.91
N VAL A 167 5.55 -8.70 -13.88
CA VAL A 167 6.36 -8.81 -15.10
C VAL A 167 7.57 -7.88 -15.06
#